data_AF-A0A3D5R7H7-F1
#
_entry.id   AF-A0A3D5R7H7-F1
#
_cell.length_a   1.000
_cell.length_b   1.000
_cell.length_c   1.000
_cell.angle_alpha   90.00
_cell.angle_beta   90.00
_cell.angle_gamma   90.00
#
_symmetry.space_group_name_H-M   'P 1'
#
loop_
_entity.id
_entity.type
_entity.pdbx_description
1 polymer ?
#
loop_
_entity_poly.entity_id
_entity_poly.type
_entity_poly.pdbx_seq_one_letter_code
_entity_poly.pdbx_strand_id
1 'polypeptide(L)'
;DGFLFGDDNSKIAIKEKLLKEFNLHTIVRIPSGAFAPYTSISTNLLFFDKTNPTKKVDYYQVPLPDYLKNGFTKTKPLKESHLDGVREWWNNRDKEDKNAYSVEVDKIKEANYNLDFKNPNNGKEEKEYKLDELLQIMDEKAKSIQETIKKLTEELEGVEE
;
A
#
# COMPACT_ATOMS: atom_id res chain seq x y z
N ASP A 1 6.45 -3.31 -3.25
CA ASP A 1 5.13 -3.83 -3.66
C ASP A 1 5.04 -4.54 -5.01
N GLY A 2 6.02 -4.44 -5.93
CA GLY A 2 5.88 -4.97 -7.31
C GLY A 2 5.59 -6.47 -7.50
N PHE A 3 5.73 -7.31 -6.46
CA PHE A 3 5.23 -8.69 -6.52
C PHE A 3 3.71 -8.74 -6.31
N LEU A 4 3.15 -8.05 -5.30
CA LEU A 4 1.73 -8.18 -4.93
C LEU A 4 0.79 -7.74 -6.06
N PHE A 5 1.08 -6.63 -6.72
CA PHE A 5 0.24 -6.09 -7.81
C PHE A 5 0.76 -6.40 -9.22
N GLY A 6 1.96 -6.97 -9.35
CA GLY A 6 2.53 -7.24 -10.67
C GLY A 6 1.66 -8.20 -11.48
N ASP A 7 1.39 -7.80 -12.73
CA ASP A 7 0.45 -8.39 -13.67
C ASP A 7 1.14 -9.05 -14.88
N ASP A 8 2.47 -9.19 -14.83
CA ASP A 8 3.22 -9.99 -15.78
C ASP A 8 2.92 -11.49 -15.59
N ASN A 9 2.83 -12.20 -16.72
CA ASN A 9 2.46 -13.62 -16.76
C ASN A 9 3.27 -14.49 -15.79
N SER A 10 4.55 -14.20 -15.61
CA SER A 10 5.43 -14.93 -14.68
C SER A 10 5.02 -14.73 -13.22
N LYS A 11 4.73 -13.49 -12.80
CA LYS A 11 4.28 -13.22 -11.43
C LYS A 11 2.90 -13.77 -11.16
N ILE A 12 1.99 -13.66 -12.13
CA ILE A 12 0.66 -14.28 -12.04
C ILE A 12 0.79 -15.79 -11.81
N ALA A 13 1.58 -16.48 -12.65
CA ALA A 13 1.79 -17.93 -12.51
C ALA A 13 2.40 -18.32 -11.16
N ILE A 14 3.34 -17.53 -10.63
CA ILE A 14 3.93 -17.76 -9.31
C ILE A 14 2.88 -17.60 -8.20
N LYS A 15 2.03 -16.57 -8.26
CA LYS A 15 0.96 -16.36 -7.28
C LYS A 15 -0.12 -17.42 -7.35
N GLU A 16 -0.51 -17.82 -8.55
CA GLU A 16 -1.44 -18.92 -8.75
C GLU A 16 -0.89 -20.20 -8.12
N LYS A 17 0.37 -20.52 -8.38
CA LYS A 17 1.05 -21.67 -7.78
C LYS A 17 1.08 -21.56 -6.25
N LEU A 18 1.43 -20.40 -5.71
CA LEU A 18 1.43 -20.13 -4.27
C LEU A 18 0.06 -20.42 -3.65
N LEU A 19 -1.02 -19.87 -4.22
CA LEU A 19 -2.37 -20.05 -3.68
C LEU A 19 -2.91 -21.48 -3.86
N LYS A 20 -2.48 -22.18 -4.91
CA LYS A 20 -2.93 -23.54 -5.21
C LYS A 20 -2.20 -24.61 -4.40
N GLU A 21 -0.89 -24.46 -4.20
CA GLU A 21 -0.04 -25.48 -3.56
C GLU A 21 0.20 -25.22 -2.07
N PHE A 22 0.00 -23.98 -1.62
CA PHE A 22 0.24 -23.56 -0.24
C PHE A 22 -0.98 -22.86 0.35
N ASN A 23 -1.00 -22.81 1.67
CA ASN A 23 -1.97 -22.05 2.44
C ASN A 23 -1.35 -20.70 2.80
N LEU A 24 -1.49 -19.71 1.93
CA LEU A 24 -1.19 -18.31 2.24
C LEU A 24 -2.25 -17.77 3.18
N HIS A 25 -2.03 -17.97 4.47
CA HIS A 25 -3.02 -17.62 5.47
C HIS A 25 -2.95 -16.15 5.89
N THR A 26 -1.78 -15.49 5.80
CA THR A 26 -1.63 -14.13 6.32
C THR A 26 -0.66 -13.26 5.53
N ILE A 27 -1.03 -11.99 5.30
CA ILE A 27 -0.16 -10.94 4.78
C ILE A 27 -0.13 -9.77 5.76
N VAL A 28 1.06 -9.43 6.27
CA VAL A 28 1.27 -8.25 7.12
C VAL A 28 1.87 -7.14 6.30
N ARG A 29 1.18 -6.00 6.21
CA ARG A 29 1.59 -4.82 5.45
C ARG A 29 2.25 -3.81 6.38
N ILE A 30 3.52 -3.50 6.12
CA ILE A 30 4.30 -2.55 6.88
C ILE A 30 4.39 -1.23 6.07
N PRO A 31 4.09 -0.07 6.69
CA PRO A 31 4.23 1.24 6.07
C PRO A 31 5.62 1.49 5.46
N SER A 32 5.65 2.45 4.54
CA SER A 32 6.88 2.94 3.90
C SER A 32 7.98 3.30 4.91
N GLY A 33 9.23 3.16 4.46
CA GLY A 33 10.39 3.63 5.21
C GLY A 33 10.85 2.70 6.35
N ALA A 34 10.28 1.49 6.45
CA ALA A 34 10.78 0.46 7.37
C ALA A 34 12.28 0.18 7.20
N PHE A 35 12.78 0.30 5.97
CA PHE A 35 14.19 0.16 5.60
C PHE A 35 14.84 1.49 5.19
N ALA A 36 14.35 2.63 5.68
CA ALA A 36 14.96 3.93 5.40
C ALA A 36 16.42 3.97 5.94
N PRO A 37 17.39 4.51 5.19
CA PRO A 37 17.26 5.27 3.93
C PRO A 37 17.37 4.43 2.65
N TYR A 38 17.52 3.11 2.72
CA TYR A 38 17.78 2.25 1.57
C TYR A 38 16.61 2.20 0.58
N THR A 39 15.38 2.23 1.10
CA THR A 39 14.17 2.32 0.28
C THR A 39 13.03 2.99 1.04
N SER A 40 12.22 3.75 0.31
CA SER A 40 10.96 4.34 0.79
C SER A 40 9.75 3.46 0.49
N ILE A 41 9.93 2.32 -0.17
CA ILE A 41 8.82 1.45 -0.57
C ILE A 41 8.29 0.68 0.65
N SER A 42 6.97 0.46 0.67
CA SER A 42 6.27 -0.42 1.60
C SER A 42 6.80 -1.86 1.55
N THR A 43 6.69 -2.56 2.67
CA THR A 43 7.13 -3.95 2.82
C THR A 43 5.95 -4.82 3.21
N ASN A 44 5.89 -6.03 2.67
CA ASN A 44 4.86 -7.01 3.05
C ASN A 44 5.53 -8.31 3.49
N LEU A 45 5.01 -8.90 4.56
CA LEU A 45 5.42 -10.20 5.06
C LEU A 45 4.33 -11.21 4.72
N LEU A 46 4.68 -12.24 3.97
CA LEU A 46 3.76 -13.31 3.56
C LEU A 46 4.02 -14.52 4.45
N PHE A 47 2.96 -15.01 5.08
CA PHE A 47 3.00 -16.20 5.91
C PHE A 47 2.16 -17.29 5.26
N PHE A 48 2.82 -18.39 4.94
CA PHE A 48 2.21 -19.52 4.27
C PHE A 48 2.87 -20.82 4.70
N ASP A 49 2.12 -21.92 4.59
CA ASP A 49 2.58 -23.26 4.89
C ASP A 49 2.13 -24.25 3.79
N LYS A 50 2.67 -25.47 3.83
CA LYS A 50 2.36 -26.53 2.85
C LYS A 50 1.33 -27.51 3.42
N THR A 51 0.19 -27.03 3.89
CA THR A 51 -0.89 -27.88 4.42
C THR A 51 -1.98 -28.13 3.39
N ASN A 52 -2.62 -27.08 2.89
CA ASN A 52 -3.72 -27.15 1.93
C ASN A 52 -3.70 -25.94 0.97
N PRO A 53 -4.50 -25.96 -0.11
CA PRO A 53 -4.67 -24.78 -0.96
C PRO A 53 -5.30 -23.61 -0.19
N THR A 54 -4.88 -22.39 -0.53
CA THR A 54 -5.38 -21.16 0.07
C THR A 54 -6.87 -21.00 -0.21
N LYS A 55 -7.65 -20.77 0.85
CA LYS A 55 -9.09 -20.46 0.75
C LYS A 55 -9.37 -18.98 0.98
N LYS A 56 -8.65 -18.38 1.93
CA LYS A 56 -8.83 -17.01 2.39
C LYS A 56 -7.48 -16.50 2.89
N VAL A 57 -7.18 -15.23 2.62
CA VAL A 57 -5.99 -14.55 3.12
C VAL A 57 -6.42 -13.49 4.12
N ASP A 58 -5.84 -13.54 5.32
CA ASP A 58 -6.04 -12.52 6.34
C ASP A 58 -4.96 -11.44 6.21
N TYR A 59 -5.36 -10.17 6.18
CA TYR A 59 -4.46 -9.02 6.06
C TYR A 59 -4.41 -8.27 7.38
N TYR A 60 -3.22 -7.79 7.74
CA TYR A 60 -3.03 -6.83 8.82
C TYR A 60 -2.19 -5.66 8.33
N GLN A 61 -2.75 -4.46 8.39
CA GLN A 61 -2.05 -3.23 8.04
C GLN A 61 -1.50 -2.59 9.31
N VAL A 62 -0.17 -2.64 9.47
CA VAL A 62 0.49 -2.00 10.63
C VAL A 62 0.20 -0.50 10.59
N PRO A 63 -0.46 0.06 11.62
CA PRO A 63 -0.76 1.48 11.63
C PRO A 63 0.52 2.29 11.78
N LEU A 64 0.55 3.44 11.09
CA LEU A 64 1.62 4.40 11.28
C LEU A 64 1.33 5.21 12.57
N PRO A 65 2.32 5.43 13.46
CA PRO A 65 2.12 6.28 14.63
C PRO A 65 1.63 7.68 14.27
N ASP A 66 0.75 8.29 15.07
CA ASP A 66 0.07 9.56 14.76
C ASP A 66 1.04 10.73 14.45
N TYR A 67 2.24 10.70 15.04
CA TYR A 67 3.27 11.72 14.82
C TYR A 67 4.03 11.56 13.49
N LEU A 68 3.75 10.51 12.72
CA LEU A 68 4.30 10.22 11.40
C LEU A 68 3.20 10.30 10.35
N LYS A 69 3.45 11.07 9.27
CA LYS A 69 2.49 11.22 8.17
C LYS A 69 2.78 10.32 6.97
N ASN A 70 4.07 10.13 6.64
CA ASN A 70 4.50 9.61 5.34
C ASN A 70 5.33 8.31 5.42
N GLY A 71 5.42 7.69 6.60
CA GLY A 71 6.22 6.49 6.84
C GLY A 71 7.30 6.67 7.90
N PHE A 72 8.04 5.61 8.16
CA PHE A 72 9.21 5.61 9.04
C PHE A 72 10.41 6.31 8.39
N THR A 73 11.33 6.81 9.20
CA THR A 73 12.52 7.52 8.72
C THR A 73 13.76 7.08 9.50
N LYS A 74 14.96 7.49 9.05
CA LYS A 74 16.21 7.23 9.77
C LYS A 74 16.17 7.72 11.23
N THR A 75 15.53 8.86 11.49
CA THR A 75 15.40 9.45 12.83
C THR A 75 14.19 8.93 13.61
N LYS A 76 13.22 8.32 12.93
CA LYS A 76 12.01 7.74 13.50
C LYS A 76 11.78 6.33 12.91
N PRO A 77 12.60 5.34 13.28
CA PRO A 77 12.59 4.03 12.65
C PRO A 77 11.38 3.19 13.09
N LEU A 78 11.12 2.10 12.35
CA LEU A 78 10.24 1.04 12.80
C LEU A 78 10.80 0.43 14.09
N LYS A 79 9.95 0.30 15.11
CA LYS A 79 10.26 -0.31 16.40
C LYS A 79 9.41 -1.54 16.60
N GLU A 80 9.88 -2.41 17.48
CA GLU A 80 9.16 -3.63 17.85
C GLU A 80 7.74 -3.36 18.35
N SER A 81 7.56 -2.29 19.14
CA SER A 81 6.26 -1.92 19.70
C SER A 81 5.21 -1.55 18.65
N HIS A 82 5.62 -1.17 17.43
CA HIS A 82 4.67 -0.93 16.35
C HIS A 82 4.04 -2.23 15.82
N LEU A 83 4.61 -3.39 16.17
CA LEU A 83 4.12 -4.71 15.77
C LEU A 83 3.28 -5.38 16.86
N ASP A 84 3.05 -4.72 18.00
CA ASP A 84 2.28 -5.34 19.10
C ASP A 84 0.83 -5.61 18.69
N GLY A 85 0.21 -4.69 17.94
CA GLY A 85 -1.15 -4.89 17.42
C GLY A 85 -1.27 -6.13 16.53
N VAL A 86 -0.26 -6.42 15.67
CA VAL A 86 -0.31 -7.63 14.84
C VAL A 86 -0.11 -8.91 15.67
N ARG A 87 0.67 -8.85 16.75
CA ARG A 87 0.87 -9.98 17.67
C ARG A 87 -0.39 -10.29 18.47
N GLU A 88 -1.06 -9.26 18.96
CA GLU A 88 -2.33 -9.38 19.68
C GLU A 88 -3.43 -9.94 18.76
N TRP A 89 -3.53 -9.37 17.55
CA TRP A 89 -4.46 -9.86 16.53
C TRP A 89 -4.15 -11.29 16.07
N TRP A 90 -2.90 -11.74 16.17
CA TRP A 90 -2.44 -13.00 15.54
C TRP A 90 -3.27 -14.23 15.90
N ASN A 91 -3.66 -14.33 17.18
CA ASN A 91 -4.39 -15.49 17.68
C ASN A 91 -5.91 -15.26 17.74
N ASN A 92 -6.38 -14.01 17.64
CA ASN A 92 -7.79 -13.66 17.77
C ASN A 92 -8.47 -13.36 16.42
N ARG A 93 -7.69 -13.06 15.35
CA ARG A 93 -8.13 -12.84 13.96
C ARG A 93 -9.46 -12.07 13.84
N ASP A 94 -9.66 -11.12 14.73
CA ASP A 94 -10.93 -10.42 14.86
C ASP A 94 -11.18 -9.55 13.63
N LYS A 95 -12.42 -9.57 13.14
CA LYS A 95 -12.86 -8.76 12.01
C LYS A 95 -13.19 -7.32 12.42
N GLU A 96 -13.32 -7.05 13.71
CA GLU A 96 -13.63 -5.71 14.24
C GLU A 96 -12.38 -4.80 14.34
N ASP A 97 -11.17 -5.34 14.22
CA ASP A 97 -9.96 -4.51 14.15
C ASP A 97 -9.94 -3.71 12.85
N LYS A 98 -9.95 -2.38 12.96
CA LYS A 98 -9.88 -1.43 11.84
C LYS A 98 -8.65 -1.63 10.93
N ASN A 99 -7.61 -2.29 11.42
CA ASN A 99 -6.37 -2.57 10.69
C ASN A 99 -6.37 -3.95 10.02
N ALA A 100 -7.34 -4.81 10.32
CA ALA A 100 -7.41 -6.17 9.82
C ALA A 100 -8.61 -6.38 8.90
N TYR A 101 -8.45 -7.22 7.88
CA TYR A 101 -9.52 -7.60 6.96
C TYR A 101 -9.16 -8.92 6.27
N SER A 102 -10.15 -9.60 5.71
CA SER A 102 -9.95 -10.87 5.02
C SER A 102 -10.41 -10.79 3.57
N VAL A 103 -9.73 -11.51 2.70
CA VAL A 103 -10.09 -11.64 1.28
C VAL A 103 -10.17 -13.11 0.91
N GLU A 104 -11.31 -13.53 0.38
CA GLU A 104 -11.53 -14.88 -0.14
C GLU A 104 -10.72 -15.09 -1.43
N VAL A 105 -10.22 -16.30 -1.63
CA VAL A 105 -9.34 -16.63 -2.77
C VAL A 105 -10.01 -16.36 -4.13
N ASP A 106 -11.34 -16.47 -4.21
CA ASP A 106 -12.05 -16.23 -5.47
C ASP A 106 -12.00 -14.75 -5.87
N LYS A 107 -12.09 -13.82 -4.91
CA LYS A 107 -11.85 -12.39 -5.17
C LYS A 107 -10.42 -12.11 -5.65
N ILE A 108 -9.45 -12.88 -5.15
CA ILE A 108 -8.06 -12.79 -5.59
C ILE A 108 -7.91 -13.24 -7.04
N LYS A 109 -8.59 -14.32 -7.44
CA LYS A 109 -8.61 -14.81 -8.83
C LYS A 109 -9.31 -13.81 -9.76
N GLU A 110 -10.45 -13.28 -9.36
CA GLU A 110 -11.18 -12.24 -10.11
C GLU A 110 -10.32 -10.98 -10.32
N ALA A 111 -9.49 -10.64 -9.34
CA ALA A 111 -8.52 -9.55 -9.43
C ALA A 111 -7.21 -9.95 -10.18
N ASN A 112 -7.25 -10.99 -11.03
CA ASN A 112 -6.10 -11.49 -11.78
C ASN A 112 -4.89 -11.83 -10.89
N TYR A 113 -5.15 -12.48 -9.76
CA TYR A 113 -4.15 -12.82 -8.74
C TYR A 113 -3.44 -11.60 -8.15
N ASN A 114 -4.04 -10.40 -8.18
CA ASN A 114 -3.54 -9.25 -7.44
C ASN A 114 -3.75 -9.49 -5.94
N LEU A 115 -2.69 -9.36 -5.14
CA LEU A 115 -2.70 -9.51 -3.67
C LEU A 115 -2.68 -8.15 -2.94
N ASP A 116 -2.66 -7.05 -3.67
CA ASP A 116 -2.66 -5.68 -3.13
C ASP A 116 -4.09 -5.17 -2.89
N PHE A 117 -4.81 -5.84 -1.98
CA PHE A 117 -6.13 -5.38 -1.56
C PHE A 117 -6.00 -4.22 -0.57
N LYS A 118 -6.76 -3.15 -0.78
CA LYS A 118 -6.85 -2.04 0.18
C LYS A 118 -7.66 -2.44 1.41
N ASN A 119 -7.35 -1.84 2.55
CA ASN A 119 -8.09 -2.07 3.79
C ASN A 119 -9.44 -1.32 3.76
N PRO A 120 -10.59 -2.02 3.71
CA PRO A 120 -11.90 -1.38 3.69
C PRO A 120 -12.27 -0.70 5.01
N ASN A 121 -11.62 -1.06 6.12
CA ASN A 121 -11.96 -0.61 7.47
C ASN A 121 -11.28 0.71 7.86
N ASN A 122 -10.31 1.20 7.08
CA ASN A 122 -9.48 2.35 7.44
C ASN A 122 -10.17 3.71 7.20
N GLY A 123 -11.39 3.77 6.65
CA GLY A 123 -12.17 5.02 6.49
C GLY A 123 -11.54 6.12 5.64
N LYS A 124 -10.30 5.94 5.17
CA LYS A 124 -9.64 6.80 4.17
C LYS A 124 -10.13 6.36 2.81
N GLU A 125 -11.25 6.92 2.37
CA GLU A 125 -11.63 6.88 0.97
C GLU A 125 -10.56 7.64 0.16
N GLU A 126 -9.64 6.90 -0.46
CA GLU A 126 -8.91 7.46 -1.58
C GLU A 126 -9.91 7.63 -2.72
N LYS A 127 -10.13 8.88 -3.14
CA LYS A 127 -10.97 9.17 -4.31
C LYS A 127 -10.43 8.38 -5.50
N GLU A 128 -11.22 7.43 -5.99
CA GLU A 128 -11.02 6.88 -7.32
C GLU A 128 -11.41 7.96 -8.33
N TYR A 129 -10.42 8.46 -9.05
CA TYR A 129 -10.65 9.43 -10.11
C TYR A 129 -10.91 8.69 -11.41
N LYS A 130 -11.96 9.08 -12.13
CA LYS A 130 -12.14 8.64 -13.52
C LYS A 130 -11.06 9.27 -14.40
N LEU A 131 -10.80 8.66 -15.56
CA LEU A 131 -9.80 9.16 -16.51
C LEU A 131 -10.04 10.64 -16.89
N ASP A 132 -11.29 11.01 -17.15
CA ASP A 132 -11.64 12.39 -17.51
C ASP A 132 -11.38 13.37 -16.36
N GLU A 133 -11.65 12.96 -15.12
CA GLU A 133 -11.36 13.78 -13.93
C GLU A 133 -9.85 13.96 -13.73
N LEU A 134 -9.06 12.90 -13.98
CA LEU A 134 -7.59 13.00 -13.95
C LEU A 134 -7.07 13.96 -15.02
N LEU A 135 -7.61 13.90 -16.24
CA LEU A 135 -7.21 14.80 -17.32
C LEU A 135 -7.53 16.27 -16.98
N GLN A 136 -8.70 16.53 -16.40
CA GLN A 136 -9.06 17.87 -15.93
C GLN A 136 -8.12 18.36 -14.83
N ILE A 137 -7.85 17.53 -13.81
CA ILE A 137 -6.92 17.88 -12.73
C ILE A 137 -5.52 18.15 -13.30
N MET A 138 -5.07 17.37 -14.29
CA MET A 138 -3.78 17.60 -14.95
C MET A 138 -3.74 18.95 -15.67
N ASP A 139 -4.78 19.29 -16.43
CA ASP A 139 -4.85 20.56 -17.16
C ASP A 139 -4.90 21.77 -16.20
N GLU A 140 -5.70 21.68 -15.14
CA GLU A 140 -5.77 22.71 -14.09
C GLU A 140 -4.42 22.93 -13.41
N LYS A 141 -3.73 21.83 -13.04
CA LYS A 141 -2.40 21.91 -12.44
C LYS A 141 -1.37 22.47 -13.41
N ALA A 142 -1.42 22.09 -14.69
CA ALA A 142 -0.53 22.62 -15.71
C ALA A 142 -0.70 24.14 -15.88
N LYS A 143 -1.95 24.63 -15.94
CA LYS A 143 -2.25 26.07 -15.98
C LYS A 143 -1.72 26.80 -14.74
N SER A 144 -1.97 26.25 -13.56
CA SER A 144 -1.47 26.84 -12.30
C SER A 144 0.06 26.93 -12.26
N ILE A 145 0.75 25.91 -12.75
CA ILE A 145 2.22 25.91 -12.89
C ILE A 145 2.66 27.02 -13.85
N GLN A 146 2.03 27.13 -15.02
CA GLN A 146 2.35 28.18 -16.01
C GLN A 146 2.14 29.59 -15.46
N GLU A 147 1.03 29.83 -14.75
CA GLU A 147 0.77 31.11 -14.09
C GLU A 147 1.83 31.43 -13.02
N THR A 148 2.24 30.42 -12.25
CA THR A 148 3.27 30.58 -11.21
C THR A 148 4.63 30.90 -11.83
N ILE A 149 5.00 30.22 -12.92
CA ILE A 149 6.22 30.52 -13.69
C ILE A 149 6.18 31.94 -14.22
N LYS A 150 5.05 32.37 -14.81
CA LYS A 150 4.90 33.73 -15.33
C LYS A 150 5.14 34.80 -14.25
N LYS A 151 4.53 34.63 -13.08
CA LYS A 151 4.73 35.54 -11.93
C LYS A 151 6.18 35.59 -11.48
N LEU A 152 6.83 34.42 -11.36
CA LEU A 152 8.25 34.33 -11.00
C LEU A 152 9.15 35.05 -12.01
N THR A 153 8.87 34.91 -13.32
CA THR A 153 9.63 35.59 -14.37
C THR A 153 9.45 37.11 -14.30
N GLU A 154 8.22 37.60 -14.14
CA GLU A 154 7.93 39.05 -13.99
C GLU A 154 8.64 39.65 -12.76
N GLU A 155 8.72 38.90 -11.67
CA GLU A 155 9.35 39.36 -10.43
C GLU A 155 10.89 39.33 -10.51
N LEU A 156 11.46 38.44 -11.33
CA LEU A 156 12.90 38.36 -11.61
C LEU A 156 13.36 39.38 -12.67
N GLU A 157 12.52 39.78 -13.62
CA GLU A 157 12.81 40.86 -14.58
C GLU A 157 12.98 42.23 -13.88
N GLY A 158 12.47 42.39 -12.66
CA GLY A 158 12.66 43.57 -11.82
C GLY A 158 13.93 43.57 -10.96
N VAL A 159 14.72 42.49 -11.00
CA VAL A 159 15.99 42.35 -10.26
C VAL A 159 17.15 42.44 -11.26
N GLU A 160 17.46 43.65 -11.72
CA GLU A 160 18.76 43.90 -12.35
C GLU A 160 19.88 43.80 -11.28
N GLU A 161 21.03 43.24 -11.67
CA GLU A 161 22.26 43.12 -10.85
C GLU A 161 22.72 44.43 -10.20
#